data_AF-A0A0U9HKG4-F1
#
_entry.id   AF-A0A0U9HKG4-F1
#
_cell.length_a   1.000
_cell.length_b   1.000
_cell.length_c   1.000
_cell.angle_alpha   90.00
_cell.angle_beta   90.00
_cell.angle_gamma   90.00
#
_symmetry.space_group_name_H-M   'P 1'
#
loop_
_entity.id
_entity.type
_entity.pdbx_description
1 polymer ?
#
loop_
_entity_poly.entity_id
_entity_poly.type
_entity_poly.pdbx_seq_one_letter_code
_entity_poly.pdbx_strand_id
1 'polypeptide(L)'
;MGLKRLADRLKVDPKKLKKQEMPCFTELMRFFGALKKVGYDADKCQAEKVALQEAINEMDTRKGHKDTINYHLQRIAKDMGIRR
;
A
#
# COMPACT_ATOMS: atom_id res chain seq x y z
N MET A 1 -17.88 31.81 -4.06
CA MET A 1 -17.67 30.80 -5.12
C MET A 1 -16.72 29.63 -4.73
N GLY A 2 -16.55 29.31 -3.44
CA GLY A 2 -15.53 28.33 -3.00
C GLY A 2 -16.00 26.90 -2.74
N LEU A 3 -17.27 26.68 -2.34
CA LEU A 3 -17.74 25.37 -1.84
C LEU A 3 -18.24 24.41 -2.93
N LYS A 4 -18.85 24.91 -4.01
CA LYS A 4 -19.33 24.06 -5.13
C LYS A 4 -18.20 23.35 -5.88
N ARG A 5 -16.98 23.88 -5.91
CA ARG A 5 -15.83 23.23 -6.56
C ARG A 5 -15.18 22.13 -5.71
N LEU A 6 -15.36 22.17 -4.38
CA LEU A 6 -14.89 21.11 -3.47
C LEU A 6 -15.78 19.86 -3.57
N ALA A 7 -17.08 20.06 -3.78
CA ALA A 7 -18.08 19.02 -4.00
C ALA A 7 -17.80 18.10 -5.20
N ASP A 8 -17.48 18.67 -6.37
CA ASP A 8 -17.12 17.91 -7.57
C ASP A 8 -15.80 17.13 -7.42
N ARG A 9 -15.01 17.41 -6.37
CA ARG A 9 -13.69 16.84 -6.11
C ARG A 9 -13.64 15.84 -4.95
N LEU A 10 -14.78 15.51 -4.33
CA LEU A 10 -14.86 14.55 -3.21
C LEU A 10 -14.77 13.08 -3.65
N LYS A 11 -13.94 12.81 -4.66
CA LYS A 11 -13.46 11.46 -5.00
C LYS A 11 -11.99 11.41 -4.63
N VAL A 12 -11.67 10.66 -3.60
CA VAL A 12 -10.27 10.36 -3.30
C VAL A 12 -9.88 9.13 -4.09
N ASP A 13 -8.68 9.15 -4.67
CA ASP A 13 -8.07 7.96 -5.23
C ASP A 13 -7.46 7.15 -4.06
N PRO A 14 -8.08 6.04 -3.65
CA PRO A 14 -7.60 5.25 -2.52
C PRO A 14 -6.19 4.68 -2.78
N LYS A 15 -5.79 4.54 -4.06
CA LYS A 15 -4.42 4.12 -4.43
C LYS A 15 -3.38 5.16 -4.05
N LYS A 16 -3.75 6.46 -4.04
CA LYS A 16 -2.85 7.56 -3.67
C LYS A 16 -2.78 7.78 -2.15
N LEU A 17 -3.81 7.36 -1.40
CA LEU A 17 -3.81 7.41 0.06
C LEU A 17 -2.99 6.27 0.68
N LYS A 18 -2.94 5.11 0.02
CA LYS A 18 -1.96 4.06 0.35
C LYS A 18 -0.57 4.51 -0.13
N LYS A 19 0.15 5.26 0.69
CA LYS A 19 1.63 5.18 0.67
C LYS A 19 1.96 3.73 1.03
N GLN A 20 2.09 2.90 0.00
CA GLN A 20 2.34 1.49 0.14
C GLN A 20 3.80 1.36 0.59
N GLU A 21 4.00 1.26 1.91
CA GLU A 21 5.21 0.62 2.41
C GLU A 21 5.23 -0.76 1.74
N MET A 22 6.28 -1.02 0.97
CA MET A 22 6.46 -2.27 0.26
C MET A 22 7.28 -3.17 1.19
N PRO A 23 6.65 -3.97 2.08
CA PRO A 23 7.36 -4.76 3.08
C PRO A 23 8.39 -5.68 2.41
N CYS A 24 8.04 -6.28 1.27
CA CYS A 24 8.96 -7.12 0.49
C CYS A 24 10.15 -6.35 -0.08
N PHE A 25 9.98 -5.07 -0.43
CA PHE A 25 11.10 -4.26 -0.91
C PHE A 25 12.10 -3.98 0.23
N THR A 26 11.59 -3.81 1.46
CA THR A 26 12.42 -3.63 2.65
C THR A 26 13.22 -4.90 2.95
N GLU A 27 12.58 -6.07 2.93
CA GLU A 27 13.25 -7.36 3.13
C GLU A 27 14.22 -7.70 1.99
N LEU A 28 13.91 -7.31 0.76
CA LEU A 28 14.81 -7.46 -0.39
C LEU A 28 16.11 -6.65 -0.19
N MET A 29 15.99 -5.40 0.24
CA MET A 29 17.15 -4.54 0.54
C MET A 29 17.97 -5.09 1.70
N ARG A 30 17.32 -5.69 2.70
CA ARG A 30 17.98 -6.36 3.83
C ARG A 30 18.78 -7.58 3.38
N PHE A 31 18.20 -8.41 2.53
CA PHE A 31 18.88 -9.56 1.91
C PHE A 31 20.09 -9.13 1.06
N PHE A 32 19.95 -8.11 0.22
CA PHE A 32 21.09 -7.57 -0.53
C PHE A 32 22.19 -6.98 0.38
N GLY A 33 21.79 -6.34 1.48
CA GLY A 33 22.73 -5.87 2.50
C GLY A 33 23.51 -7.00 3.16
N ALA A 34 22.86 -8.13 3.44
CA ALA A 34 23.50 -9.32 3.99
C ALA A 34 24.43 -9.98 2.96
N LEU A 35 23.95 -10.19 1.71
CA LEU A 35 24.75 -10.75 0.61
C LEU A 35 26.05 -9.98 0.40
N LYS A 36 25.98 -8.65 0.40
CA LYS A 36 27.17 -7.80 0.24
C LYS A 36 28.21 -8.02 1.34
N LYS A 37 27.78 -8.30 2.57
CA LYS A 37 28.69 -8.53 3.72
C LYS A 37 29.39 -9.88 3.67
N VAL A 38 28.76 -10.88 3.06
CA VAL A 38 29.26 -12.26 3.03
C VAL A 38 29.88 -12.66 1.68
N GLY A 39 30.16 -11.68 0.80
CA GLY A 39 30.75 -11.93 -0.50
C GLY A 39 29.82 -12.65 -1.48
N TYR A 40 28.52 -12.37 -1.40
CA TYR A 40 27.46 -12.95 -2.23
C TYR A 40 27.21 -14.45 -2.00
N ASP A 41 27.68 -14.99 -0.89
CA ASP A 41 27.34 -16.33 -0.43
C ASP A 41 25.92 -16.37 0.17
N ALA A 42 24.96 -16.82 -0.63
CA ALA A 42 23.56 -16.85 -0.24
C ALA A 42 23.25 -17.81 0.91
N ASP A 43 24.08 -18.84 1.13
CA ASP A 43 23.87 -19.82 2.20
C ASP A 43 24.17 -19.25 3.58
N LYS A 44 24.93 -18.16 3.65
CA LYS A 44 25.17 -17.40 4.89
C LYS A 44 24.06 -16.38 5.20
N CYS A 45 23.13 -16.16 4.27
CA CYS A 45 22.01 -15.20 4.41
C CYS A 45 20.66 -15.92 4.55
N GLN A 46 20.64 -17.14 5.09
CA GLN A 46 19.41 -17.94 5.12
C GLN A 46 18.28 -17.29 5.93
N ALA A 47 18.61 -16.59 7.03
CA ALA A 47 17.60 -15.88 7.80
C ALA A 47 16.90 -14.79 6.97
N GLU A 48 17.67 -13.96 6.26
CA GLU A 48 17.15 -12.90 5.39
C GLU A 48 16.43 -13.48 4.15
N LYS A 49 16.88 -14.64 3.65
CA LYS A 49 16.22 -15.34 2.55
C LYS A 49 14.85 -15.87 2.95
N VAL A 50 14.73 -16.45 4.16
CA VAL A 50 13.46 -16.93 4.71
C VAL A 50 12.50 -15.76 4.92
N ALA A 51 12.96 -14.67 5.54
CA ALA A 51 12.14 -13.47 5.76
C ALA A 51 11.62 -12.86 4.44
N LEU A 52 12.47 -12.80 3.40
CA LEU A 52 12.06 -12.35 2.07
C LEU A 52 11.01 -13.28 1.45
N GLN A 53 11.17 -14.60 1.59
CA GLN A 53 10.22 -15.57 1.06
C GLN A 53 8.86 -15.49 1.76
N GLU A 54 8.85 -15.31 3.08
CA GLU A 54 7.61 -15.11 3.86
C GLU A 54 6.88 -13.85 3.41
N ALA A 55 7.60 -12.74 3.25
CA ALA A 55 7.01 -11.49 2.78
C ALA A 55 6.37 -11.64 1.38
N ILE A 56 7.02 -12.38 0.47
CA ILE A 56 6.47 -12.69 -0.87
C ILE A 56 5.17 -13.52 -0.75
N ASN A 57 5.16 -14.54 0.11
CA ASN A 57 3.98 -15.38 0.32
C ASN A 57 2.81 -14.56 0.91
N GLU A 58 3.10 -13.60 1.78
CA GLU A 58 2.10 -12.67 2.32
C GLU A 58 1.54 -11.70 1.26
N MET A 59 2.31 -11.34 0.24
CA MET A 59 1.79 -10.52 -0.87
C MET A 59 0.69 -11.25 -1.64
N ASP A 60 0.85 -12.55 -1.84
CA ASP A 60 -0.10 -13.37 -2.62
C ASP A 60 -1.43 -13.57 -1.88
N THR A 61 -1.40 -13.50 -0.54
CA THR A 61 -2.61 -13.64 0.30
C THR A 61 -3.38 -12.34 0.52
N ARG A 62 -2.82 -11.17 0.18
CA ARG A 62 -3.50 -9.87 0.27
C ARG A 62 -4.53 -9.72 -0.85
N LYS A 63 -5.66 -10.44 -0.73
CA LYS A 63 -6.86 -10.18 -1.53
C LYS A 63 -7.25 -8.71 -1.35
N GLY A 64 -7.32 -7.97 -2.46
CA GLY A 64 -7.61 -6.54 -2.46
C GLY A 64 -8.90 -6.24 -1.69
N HIS A 65 -8.77 -5.69 -0.49
CA HIS A 65 -9.91 -5.16 0.25
C HIS A 65 -10.52 -4.04 -0.60
N LYS A 66 -11.79 -4.19 -0.98
CA LYS A 66 -12.50 -3.17 -1.76
C LYS A 66 -12.65 -1.94 -0.88
N ASP A 67 -11.95 -0.87 -1.26
CA ASP A 67 -11.99 0.38 -0.53
C ASP A 67 -13.37 1.05 -0.69
N THR A 68 -14.09 1.23 0.41
CA THR A 68 -15.44 1.83 0.45
C THR A 68 -15.41 3.32 0.76
N ILE A 69 -14.24 3.97 0.85
CA ILE A 69 -14.13 5.41 1.19
C ILE A 69 -15.00 6.25 0.26
N ASN A 70 -15.01 5.97 -1.05
CA ASN A 70 -15.84 6.71 -2.00
C ASN A 70 -17.35 6.53 -1.77
N TYR A 71 -17.79 5.38 -1.24
CA TYR A 71 -19.18 5.18 -0.83
C TYR A 71 -19.55 6.08 0.36
N HIS A 72 -18.67 6.17 1.36
CA HIS A 72 -18.88 7.02 2.52
C HIS A 72 -18.87 8.51 2.15
N LEU A 73 -17.96 8.94 1.28
CA LEU A 73 -17.88 10.33 0.82
C LEU A 73 -19.13 10.74 0.01
N GLN A 74 -19.65 9.86 -0.84
CA GLN A 74 -20.88 10.12 -1.59
C GLN A 74 -22.10 10.23 -0.66
N ARG A 75 -22.18 9.38 0.37
CA ARG A 75 -23.27 9.45 1.35
C ARG A 75 -23.24 10.77 2.12
N ILE A 76 -22.06 11.19 2.58
CA ILE A 76 -21.88 12.46 3.30
C ILE A 76 -22.24 13.65 2.40
N ALA A 77 -21.83 13.65 1.13
CA ALA A 77 -22.19 14.71 0.18
C ALA A 77 -23.72 14.81 -0.02
N LYS A 78 -24.42 13.67 -0.06
CA LYS A 78 -25.89 13.62 -0.15
C LYS A 78 -26.55 14.20 1.10
N ASP A 79 -26.07 13.84 2.29
CA ASP A 79 -26.62 14.30 3.57
C ASP A 79 -26.37 15.81 3.78
N MET A 80 -25.25 16.34 3.27
CA MET A 80 -24.94 17.78 3.27
C MET A 80 -25.70 18.58 2.19
N GLY A 81 -26.60 17.97 1.43
CA GLY A 81 -27.37 18.65 0.38
C GLY A 81 -26.53 19.09 -0.83
N ILE A 82 -25.31 18.57 -0.95
CA ILE A 82 -24.39 18.87 -2.04
C ILE A 82 -24.80 18.00 -3.25
N ARG A 83 -25.84 18.45 -3.97
CA ARG A 83 -26.21 17.89 -5.28
C ARG A 83 -25.57 18.71 -6.40
N ARG A 84 -25.26 18.04 -7.51
CA ARG A 84 -24.91 18.69 -8.79
C ARG A 84 -26.02 19.66 -9.22
#